data_AF-A0AAU0P6A3-F1
#
_entry.id   AF-A0AAU0P6A3-F1
#
_cell.length_a   1.000
_cell.length_b   1.000
_cell.length_c   1.000
_cell.angle_alpha   90.00
_cell.angle_beta   90.00
_cell.angle_gamma   90.00
#
_symmetry.space_group_name_H-M   'P 1'
#
loop_
_entity.id
_entity.type
_entity.pdbx_description
1 polymer ?
#
loop_
_entity_poly.entity_id
_entity_poly.type
_entity_poly.pdbx_seq_one_letter_code
_entity_poly.pdbx_strand_id
1 'polypeptide(L)' 'MKRSVKKLTELELKKAAVKEDKDYNLSDGDGLYFIVRRNGSKFFRLDFRLQKSETLEHSFQKYLNSVYTFI' A
#
# COMPACT_ATOMS: atom_id res chain seq x y z
N MET A 1 -20.09 14.84 2.07
CA MET A 1 -18.99 15.77 2.40
C MET A 1 -17.76 15.35 1.60
N LYS A 2 -17.27 16.18 0.68
CA LYS A 2 -16.12 15.87 -0.18
C LYS A 2 -14.86 15.92 0.69
N ARG A 3 -14.24 14.78 1.00
CA ARG A 3 -12.98 14.77 1.76
C ARG A 3 -11.90 15.34 0.84
N SER A 4 -11.32 16.48 1.19
CA SER A 4 -10.13 16.99 0.52
C SER A 4 -8.95 16.11 0.91
N VAL A 5 -8.56 15.21 0.01
CA VAL A 5 -7.38 14.38 0.17
C VAL A 5 -6.14 15.23 -0.13
N LYS A 6 -5.25 15.36 0.85
CA LYS A 6 -3.92 15.94 0.62
C LYS A 6 -3.06 14.89 -0.08
N LYS A 7 -2.64 15.19 -1.31
CA LYS A 7 -1.67 14.37 -2.03
C LYS A 7 -0.27 14.60 -1.47
N LEU A 8 0.50 13.53 -1.33
CA LEU A 8 1.88 13.54 -0.89
C LEU A 8 2.75 14.11 -1.99
N THR A 9 3.63 15.02 -1.59
CA THR A 9 4.66 15.58 -2.44
C THR A 9 5.96 14.79 -2.32
N GLU A 10 6.80 14.86 -3.34
CA GLU A 10 8.14 14.27 -3.30
C GLU A 10 8.95 14.77 -2.10
N LEU A 11 8.81 16.05 -1.73
CA LEU A 11 9.50 16.64 -0.59
C LEU A 11 9.07 15.99 0.74
N GLU A 12 7.78 15.67 0.90
CA GLU A 12 7.27 14.98 2.09
C GLU A 12 7.79 13.55 2.18
N LEU A 13 7.87 12.84 1.04
CA LEU A 13 8.46 11.50 0.98
C LEU A 13 9.95 11.52 1.35
N LYS A 14 10.70 12.51 0.83
CA LYS A 14 12.14 12.70 1.16
C LYS A 14 12.35 13.03 2.63
N LYS A 15 11.47 13.83 3.23
CA LYS A 15 11.52 14.20 4.66
C LYS A 15 11.04 13.10 5.60
N ALA A 16 10.38 12.06 5.10
CA ALA A 16 9.87 10.96 5.90
C ALA A 16 11.03 10.10 6.45
N ALA A 17 11.55 10.48 7.61
CA ALA A 17 12.63 9.79 8.31
C ALA A 17 12.12 8.59 9.11
N VAL A 18 12.98 7.60 9.30
CA VAL A 18 12.69 6.47 10.19
C VAL A 18 12.62 6.98 11.63
N LYS A 19 11.64 6.47 12.38
CA LYS A 19 11.53 6.75 13.81
C LYS A 19 11.93 5.51 14.59
N GLU A 20 12.64 5.71 15.70
CA GLU A 20 13.15 4.60 16.52
C GLU A 20 12.05 3.89 17.30
N ASP A 21 11.00 4.64 17.68
CA ASP A 21 9.93 4.18 18.57
C ASP A 21 8.80 3.45 17.83
N LYS A 22 8.53 3.79 16.56
CA LYS A 22 7.35 3.27 15.85
C LYS A 22 7.41 3.30 14.33
N ASP A 23 6.65 2.38 13.75
CA ASP A 23 6.21 2.45 12.37
C ASP A 23 5.14 3.54 12.22
N TYR A 24 5.08 4.20 11.06
CA TYR A 24 4.02 5.16 10.74
C TYR A 24 3.70 5.19 9.25
N ASN A 25 2.56 5.78 8.92
CA ASN A 25 2.06 5.90 7.56
C ASN A 25 1.76 7.36 7.20
N LEU A 26 2.07 7.72 5.95
CA LEU A 26 1.63 8.96 5.33
C LEU A 26 0.57 8.59 4.29
N SER A 27 -0.63 9.16 4.40
CA SER A 27 -1.70 8.89 3.44
C SER A 27 -1.58 9.80 2.23
N ASP A 28 -1.62 9.22 1.03
CA ASP A 28 -1.81 9.92 -0.25
C ASP A 28 -3.29 9.90 -0.69
N GLY A 29 -4.14 9.36 0.18
CA GLY A 29 -5.56 9.08 0.01
C GLY A 29 -5.88 8.00 -1.01
N ASP A 30 -7.18 7.78 -1.19
CA ASP A 30 -7.74 6.73 -2.04
C ASP A 30 -7.17 5.32 -1.74
N GLY A 31 -6.78 5.09 -0.48
CA GLY A 31 -6.19 3.83 -0.03
C GLY A 31 -4.68 3.72 -0.26
N LEU A 32 -4.02 4.71 -0.85
CA LEU A 32 -2.57 4.72 -1.02
C LEU A 32 -1.88 5.32 0.20
N TYR A 33 -0.84 4.62 0.67
CA TYR A 33 -0.02 5.02 1.81
C TYR A 33 1.46 4.85 1.50
N PHE A 34 2.27 5.74 2.04
CA PHE A 34 3.71 5.54 2.19
C PHE A 34 4.00 5.07 3.61
N ILE A 35 4.54 3.87 3.74
CA ILE A 35 4.84 3.23 5.02
C ILE A 35 6.32 3.43 5.33
N VAL A 36 6.62 3.91 6.54
CA VAL A 36 7.98 4.00 7.06
C VAL A 36 8.07 3.13 8.30
N ARG A 37 8.93 2.12 8.24
CA ARG A 37 9.16 1.21 9.35
C ARG A 37 10.43 1.53 10.12
N ARG A 38 10.42 1.23 11.41
CA ARG A 38 11.57 1.40 12.32
C ARG A 38 12.81 0.61 11.89
N ASN A 39 12.63 -0.48 11.14
CA ASN A 39 13.73 -1.29 10.60
C ASN A 39 14.44 -0.64 9.40
N GLY A 40 14.03 0.56 8.97
CA GLY A 40 14.62 1.26 7.82
C GLY A 40 13.86 1.09 6.51
N SER A 41 12.94 0.14 6.41
CA SER A 41 12.19 -0.09 5.17
C SER A 41 11.18 1.02 4.92
N LYS A 42 11.12 1.47 3.65
CA LYS A 42 10.14 2.42 3.15
C LYS A 42 9.50 1.87 1.89
N PHE A 43 8.17 1.87 1.83
CA PHE A 43 7.45 1.31 0.68
C PHE A 43 6.02 1.87 0.57
N PHE A 44 5.46 1.80 -0.63
CA PHE A 44 4.06 2.12 -0.85
C PHE A 44 3.17 0.91 -0.56
N ARG A 45 2.01 1.17 0.04
CA ARG A 45 0.95 0.19 0.25
C ARG A 45 -0.35 0.75 -0.33
N LEU A 46 -0.99 -0.03 -1.19
CA LEU A 46 -2.32 0.28 -1.71
C LEU A 46 -3.34 -0.64 -1.05
N ASP A 47 -4.21 -0.03 -0.25
CA ASP A 47 -5.37 -0.70 0.34
C ASP A 47 -6.55 -0.53 -0.62
N PHE A 48 -6.84 -1.55 -1.42
CA PHE A 48 -7.98 -1.56 -2.33
C PHE A 48 -8.96 -2.67 -1.97
N ARG A 49 -10.21 -2.51 -2.41
CA ARG A 49 -11.23 -3.54 -2.31
C ARG A 49 -11.58 -3.98 -3.73
N LEU A 50 -11.38 -5.24 -4.01
CA LEU A 50 -11.94 -5.84 -5.22
C LEU A 50 -13.44 -6.01 -5.01
N GLN A 51 -14.23 -5.54 -5.97
CA GLN A 51 -15.61 -5.99 -6.05
C GLN A 51 -15.60 -7.47 -6.39
N LYS A 52 -16.31 -8.27 -5.59
CA LYS A 52 -16.42 -9.69 -5.83
C LYS A 52 -17.13 -9.94 -7.15
N SER A 53 -16.41 -10.54 -8.07
CA SER A 53 -16.93 -11.23 -9.23
C SER A 53 -16.33 -12.63 -9.18
N GLU A 54 -17.19 -13.65 -9.23
CA GLU A 54 -16.77 -15.06 -9.14
C GLU A 54 -15.70 -15.40 -10.19
N THR A 55 -15.80 -14.80 -11.39
CA THR A 55 -14.82 -14.96 -12.46
C THR A 55 -13.46 -14.36 -12.11
N LEU A 56 -13.43 -13.12 -11.58
CA LEU A 56 -12.18 -12.44 -11.23
C LEU A 56 -11.47 -13.12 -10.05
N GLU A 57 -12.23 -13.58 -9.06
CA GLU A 57 -11.70 -14.29 -7.89
C GLU A 57 -11.02 -15.60 -8.30
N HIS A 58 -11.69 -16.39 -9.15
CA HIS A 58 -11.13 -17.64 -9.66
C HIS A 58 -9.87 -17.43 -10.52
N SER A 59 -9.88 -16.43 -11.42
CA SER A 59 -8.72 -16.10 -12.25
C SER A 59 -7.53 -15.58 -11.43
N PHE A 60 -7.78 -14.74 -10.42
CA PHE A 60 -6.72 -14.22 -9.55
C PHE A 60 -6.10 -15.33 -8.69
N GLN A 61 -6.93 -16.23 -8.14
CA GLN A 61 -6.44 -17.37 -7.37
C GLN A 61 -5.59 -18.32 -8.23
N LYS A 62 -5.99 -18.58 -9.49
CA LYS A 62 -5.20 -19.37 -10.43
C LYS A 62 -3.86 -18.71 -10.75
N TYR A 63 -3.84 -17.40 -10.92
CA TYR A 63 -2.61 -16.64 -11.13
C TYR A 63 -1.67 -16.75 -9.93
N LEU A 64 -2.16 -16.49 -8.71
CA LEU A 64 -1.34 -16.62 -7.50
C LEU A 64 -0.77 -18.03 -7.38
N ASN A 65 -1.59 -19.06 -7.54
CA ASN A 65 -1.12 -20.44 -7.49
C ASN A 65 -0.05 -20.71 -8.55
N SER A 66 -0.22 -20.21 -9.78
CA SER A 66 0.80 -20.37 -10.84
C SER A 66 2.13 -19.68 -10.51
N VAL A 67 2.12 -18.56 -9.80
CA VAL A 67 3.33 -17.80 -9.46
C VAL A 67 4.04 -18.42 -8.25
N TYR A 68 3.29 -18.95 -7.28
CA TYR A 68 3.83 -19.43 -6.00
C TYR A 68 4.01 -20.96 -5.91
N THR A 69 3.59 -21.75 -6.91
CA THR A 69 3.80 -23.22 -6.92
C THR A 69 5.22 -23.63 -7.37
N PHE A 70 6.06 -22.69 -7.81
CA PHE A 70 7.45 -22.97 -8.25
C PHE A 70 8.52 -22.58 -7.22
N ILE A 71 8.15 -22.48 -5.94
CA ILE A 71 9.07 -22.22 -4.81
C ILE A 71 9.05 -23.40 -3.86
#